data_AF-A0A9R1BC86-F1
#
_entry.id   AF-A0A9R1BC86-F1
#
_cell.length_a   1.000
_cell.length_b   1.000
_cell.length_c   1.000
_cell.angle_alpha   90.00
_cell.angle_beta   90.00
_cell.angle_gamma   90.00
#
_symmetry.space_group_name_H-M   'P 1'
#
loop_
_entity.id
_entity.type
_entity.pdbx_description
1 polymer ?
#
loop_
_entity_poly.entity_id
_entity_poly.type
_entity_poly.pdbx_seq_one_letter_code
_entity_poly.pdbx_strand_id
1 'polypeptide(L)'
;MGFKRSPPPFLSVANRTNRQITRGLLGANFASAGSGVLDTTGDSIVSMSKQVEQFATLRCNISARIGEEAADTVLSRSLFVISTGGNDIFAFFSANSTPTAAQKQMFTSNLVSQYKNHVKALFGLGARKLAVIDVPPIGCCPYPRSLHPLGACIDVLNELTRGLNKGVKDAMHGLSASLGGFKYSIGSSHAVVQSIMKHPQRLGTST
;
A
#
# COMPACT_ATOMS: atom_id res chain seq x y z
N MET A 1 3.49 17.65 -2.63
CA MET A 1 4.73 17.27 -1.92
C MET A 1 5.91 17.77 -2.74
N GLY A 2 6.52 18.89 -2.36
CA GLY A 2 7.56 19.59 -3.15
C GLY A 2 8.93 18.90 -3.24
N PHE A 3 8.98 17.56 -3.23
CA PHE A 3 10.22 16.82 -3.45
C PHE A 3 10.50 16.71 -4.95
N LYS A 4 11.77 16.92 -5.34
CA LYS A 4 12.21 16.79 -6.75
C LYS A 4 12.11 15.36 -7.29
N ARG A 5 12.11 14.35 -6.41
CA ARG A 5 12.07 12.92 -6.73
C ARG A 5 11.52 12.11 -5.56
N SER A 6 11.17 10.85 -5.82
CA SER A 6 10.78 9.91 -4.76
C SER A 6 11.90 9.74 -3.72
N PRO A 7 11.57 9.42 -2.46
CA PRO A 7 12.57 9.03 -1.47
C PRO A 7 13.43 7.86 -1.94
N PRO A 8 14.72 7.80 -1.52
CA PRO A 8 15.60 6.68 -1.86
C PRO A 8 15.14 5.37 -1.19
N PRO A 9 15.45 4.20 -1.78
CA PRO A 9 15.12 2.92 -1.17
C PRO A 9 15.85 2.72 0.16
N PHE A 10 15.17 2.21 1.18
CA PHE A 10 15.69 2.08 2.55
C PHE A 10 17.03 1.35 2.58
N LEU A 11 17.17 0.24 1.85
CA LEU A 11 18.42 -0.54 1.82
C LEU A 11 19.63 0.25 1.29
N SER A 12 19.42 1.28 0.47
CA SER A 12 20.52 2.17 0.01
C SER A 12 20.97 3.18 1.06
N VAL A 13 20.14 3.43 2.09
CA VAL A 13 20.37 4.43 3.13
C VAL A 13 20.46 3.83 4.54
N ALA A 14 20.21 2.53 4.72
CA ALA A 14 20.14 1.87 6.02
C ALA A 14 21.42 2.03 6.86
N ASN A 15 22.60 1.92 6.23
CA ASN A 15 23.91 2.09 6.88
C ASN A 15 24.44 3.52 6.82
N ARG A 16 23.80 4.39 6.04
CA ARG A 16 24.21 5.79 5.97
C ARG A 16 23.51 6.53 7.07
N THR A 17 24.31 7.12 7.93
CA THR A 17 23.92 8.06 8.97
C THR A 17 23.30 9.31 8.35
N ASN A 18 22.12 9.17 7.71
CA ASN A 18 21.57 10.20 6.85
C ASN A 18 20.91 11.28 7.71
N ARG A 19 21.72 12.28 8.07
CA ARG A 19 21.29 13.47 8.81
C ARG A 19 20.09 14.17 8.16
N GLN A 20 19.84 13.96 6.85
CA GLN A 20 18.69 14.56 6.17
C GLN A 20 17.37 13.86 6.55
N ILE A 21 17.39 12.54 6.79
CA ILE A 21 16.20 11.82 7.27
C ILE A 21 15.89 12.23 8.71
N THR A 22 16.90 12.32 9.58
CA THR A 22 16.70 12.76 10.98
C THR A 22 16.27 14.22 11.10
N ARG A 23 16.63 15.07 10.13
CA ARG A 23 16.16 16.46 10.04
C ARG A 23 14.77 16.59 9.40
N GLY A 24 14.13 15.48 8.99
CA GLY A 24 12.85 15.49 8.29
C GLY A 24 12.91 16.11 6.88
N LEU A 25 14.11 16.25 6.32
CA LEU A 25 14.36 16.87 5.00
C LEU A 25 14.34 15.84 3.86
N LEU A 26 14.33 14.54 4.19
CA LEU A 26 14.24 13.43 3.24
C LEU A 26 13.38 12.31 3.83
N GLY A 27 12.69 11.55 2.98
CA GLY A 27 12.01 10.31 3.39
C GLY A 27 12.87 9.07 3.14
N ALA A 28 12.26 7.91 3.35
CA ALA A 28 12.77 6.62 2.89
C ALA A 28 11.66 5.85 2.16
N ASN A 29 12.03 5.06 1.15
CA ASN A 29 11.11 4.19 0.44
C ASN A 29 11.35 2.73 0.85
N PHE A 30 10.34 2.10 1.42
CA PHE A 30 10.38 0.69 1.85
C PHE A 30 9.74 -0.24 0.82
N ALA A 31 9.06 0.28 -0.19
CA ALA A 31 8.29 -0.52 -1.12
C ALA A 31 9.16 -1.50 -1.91
N SER A 32 8.64 -2.71 -2.09
CA SER A 32 9.22 -3.75 -2.95
C SER A 32 8.24 -4.11 -4.06
N ALA A 33 8.73 -4.14 -5.29
CA ALA A 33 7.96 -4.69 -6.40
C ALA A 33 7.58 -6.15 -6.09
N GLY A 34 6.39 -6.57 -6.51
CA GLY A 34 5.86 -7.92 -6.27
C GLY A 34 5.32 -8.19 -4.85
N SER A 35 5.67 -7.37 -3.85
CA SER A 35 5.15 -7.58 -2.48
C SER A 35 3.64 -7.35 -2.40
N GLY A 36 3.00 -8.11 -1.53
CA GLY A 36 1.60 -7.93 -1.14
C GLY A 36 1.46 -7.54 0.33
N VAL A 37 0.22 -7.52 0.80
CA VAL A 37 -0.13 -7.41 2.23
C VAL A 37 0.26 -8.70 2.97
N LEU A 38 0.12 -9.85 2.31
CA LEU A 38 0.46 -11.16 2.87
C LEU A 38 1.95 -11.45 2.63
N ASP A 39 2.59 -12.08 3.62
CA ASP A 39 4.00 -12.50 3.50
C ASP A 39 4.21 -13.64 2.50
N THR A 40 3.14 -14.34 2.13
CA THR A 40 3.14 -15.39 1.10
C THR A 40 3.06 -14.84 -0.32
N THR A 41 2.94 -13.52 -0.50
CA THR A 41 2.79 -12.90 -1.82
C THR A 41 4.13 -12.48 -2.39
N GLY A 42 4.46 -13.04 -3.55
CA GLY A 42 5.74 -12.83 -4.25
C GLY A 42 6.85 -13.75 -3.76
N ASP A 43 7.90 -13.88 -4.54
CA ASP A 43 9.08 -14.69 -4.23
C ASP A 43 10.34 -13.82 -4.26
N SER A 44 11.26 -14.05 -3.32
CA SER A 44 12.53 -13.30 -3.19
C SER A 44 12.34 -11.77 -3.13
N ILE A 45 11.26 -11.31 -2.49
CA ILE A 45 10.90 -9.89 -2.30
C ILE A 45 11.01 -9.46 -0.84
N VAL A 46 10.94 -8.14 -0.59
CA VAL A 46 10.78 -7.59 0.77
C VAL A 46 9.28 -7.51 1.08
N SER A 47 8.76 -8.48 1.85
CA SER A 47 7.34 -8.55 2.21
C SER A 47 6.89 -7.35 3.06
N MET A 48 5.59 -7.09 3.15
CA MET A 48 5.10 -5.94 3.92
C MET A 48 5.48 -6.01 5.41
N SER A 49 5.48 -7.21 6.02
CA SER A 49 6.02 -7.38 7.39
C SER A 49 7.48 -6.92 7.47
N LYS A 50 8.31 -7.32 6.50
CA LYS A 50 9.71 -6.91 6.41
C LYS A 50 9.88 -5.40 6.16
N GLN A 51 9.00 -4.78 5.38
CA GLN A 51 8.97 -3.33 5.17
C GLN A 51 8.64 -2.59 6.49
N VAL A 52 7.74 -3.12 7.31
CA VAL A 52 7.43 -2.60 8.65
C VAL A 52 8.64 -2.76 9.60
N GLU A 53 9.34 -3.90 9.55
CA GLU A 53 10.58 -4.12 10.33
C GLU A 53 11.71 -3.14 9.91
N GLN A 54 11.85 -2.87 8.61
CA GLN A 54 12.77 -1.86 8.11
C GLN A 54 12.41 -0.47 8.62
N PHE A 55 11.12 -0.13 8.67
CA PHE A 55 10.67 1.12 9.28
C PHE A 55 10.96 1.18 10.79
N ALA A 56 10.77 0.07 11.52
CA ALA A 56 11.14 -0.02 12.93
C ALA A 56 12.65 0.24 13.14
N THR A 57 13.49 -0.32 12.25
CA THR A 57 14.94 -0.06 12.24
C THR A 57 15.23 1.42 11.99
N LEU A 58 14.54 2.05 11.03
CA LEU A 58 14.67 3.48 10.79
C LEU A 58 14.30 4.30 12.03
N ARG A 59 13.17 3.97 12.68
CA ARG A 59 12.73 4.61 13.93
C ARG A 59 13.83 4.52 14.98
N CYS A 60 14.37 3.33 15.25
CA CYS A 60 15.46 3.14 16.22
C CYS A 60 16.69 3.99 15.87
N ASN A 61 17.09 4.03 14.60
CA ASN A 61 18.24 4.80 14.14
C ASN A 61 18.04 6.32 14.28
N ILE A 62 16.80 6.82 14.14
CA ILE A 62 16.48 8.22 14.36
C ILE A 62 16.48 8.51 15.86
N SER A 63 15.78 7.71 16.67
CA SER A 63 15.72 7.83 18.13
C SER A 63 17.11 7.85 18.77
N ALA A 64 18.01 6.95 18.35
CA ALA A 64 19.38 6.88 18.85
C ALA A 64 20.21 8.15 18.60
N ARG A 65 19.77 9.05 17.71
CA ARG A 65 20.51 10.27 17.35
C ARG A 65 19.93 11.55 17.87
N ILE A 66 18.60 11.65 17.88
CA ILE A 66 17.92 12.90 18.26
C ILE A 66 17.12 12.75 19.56
N GLY A 67 17.13 11.56 20.17
CA GLY A 67 16.31 11.23 21.32
C GLY A 67 14.93 10.73 20.91
N GLU A 68 14.27 10.01 21.82
CA GLU A 68 12.97 9.38 21.57
C GLU A 68 11.86 10.40 21.30
N GLU A 69 11.74 11.43 22.15
CA GLU A 69 10.68 12.45 22.02
C GLU A 69 10.80 13.26 20.71
N ALA A 70 12.02 13.59 20.30
CA ALA A 70 12.26 14.28 19.04
C ALA A 70 11.97 13.37 17.83
N ALA A 71 12.30 12.08 17.91
CA ALA A 71 11.97 11.10 16.88
C ALA A 71 10.45 10.94 16.73
N ASP A 72 9.72 10.81 17.84
CA ASP A 72 8.25 10.74 17.84
C ASP A 72 7.63 12.01 17.23
N THR A 73 8.21 13.18 17.50
CA THR A 73 7.78 14.45 16.88
C THR A 73 8.00 14.45 15.37
N VAL A 74 9.13 13.95 14.88
CA VAL A 74 9.41 13.84 13.45
C VAL A 74 8.44 12.84 12.78
N LEU A 75 8.26 11.66 13.37
CA LEU A 75 7.43 10.59 12.80
C LEU A 75 5.93 10.96 12.80
N SER A 76 5.43 11.56 13.89
CA SER A 76 4.03 12.00 13.96
C SER A 76 3.69 13.11 12.95
N ARG A 77 4.68 13.90 12.54
CA ARG A 77 4.53 14.95 11.53
C ARG A 77 4.66 14.43 10.09
N SER A 78 5.35 13.30 9.90
CA SER A 78 5.63 12.67 8.61
C SER A 78 4.39 12.09 7.94
N LEU A 79 4.42 11.97 6.60
CA LEU A 79 3.38 11.28 5.83
C LEU A 79 3.85 9.88 5.44
N PHE A 80 3.00 8.89 5.68
CA PHE A 80 3.22 7.49 5.33
C PHE A 80 2.32 7.14 4.14
N VAL A 81 2.91 6.77 3.00
CA VAL A 81 2.16 6.42 1.79
C VAL A 81 2.14 4.90 1.64
N ILE A 82 0.96 4.31 1.50
CA ILE A 82 0.78 2.86 1.35
C ILE A 82 0.01 2.58 0.06
N SER A 83 0.54 1.66 -0.76
CA SER A 83 -0.08 1.18 -2.00
C SER A 83 0.25 -0.30 -2.14
N THR A 84 -0.69 -1.18 -1.79
CA THR A 84 -0.48 -2.64 -1.77
C THR A 84 -1.81 -3.38 -1.92
N GLY A 85 -1.79 -4.70 -2.13
CA GLY A 85 -2.97 -5.56 -2.24
C GLY A 85 -3.21 -6.14 -3.64
N GLY A 86 -2.75 -5.45 -4.69
CA GLY A 86 -2.95 -5.90 -6.07
C GLY A 86 -2.24 -7.22 -6.37
N ASN A 87 -1.02 -7.40 -5.87
CA ASN A 87 -0.25 -8.63 -6.04
C ASN A 87 -0.90 -9.81 -5.30
N ASP A 88 -1.50 -9.58 -4.13
CA ASP A 88 -2.22 -10.64 -3.40
C ASP A 88 -3.42 -11.14 -4.21
N ILE A 89 -4.16 -10.22 -4.85
CA ILE A 89 -5.29 -10.57 -5.71
C ILE A 89 -4.82 -11.36 -6.94
N PHE A 90 -3.72 -10.96 -7.57
CA PHE A 90 -3.14 -11.72 -8.69
C PHE A 90 -2.70 -13.12 -8.27
N ALA A 91 -2.03 -13.25 -7.12
CA ALA A 91 -1.59 -14.54 -6.60
C ALA A 91 -2.80 -15.46 -6.30
N PHE A 92 -3.83 -14.93 -5.63
CA PHE A 92 -5.05 -15.67 -5.33
C PHE A 92 -5.76 -16.15 -6.61
N PHE A 93 -5.94 -15.26 -7.60
CA PHE A 93 -6.58 -15.59 -8.87
C PHE A 93 -5.77 -16.61 -9.68
N SER A 94 -4.44 -16.52 -9.64
CA SER A 94 -3.57 -17.47 -10.35
C SER A 94 -3.66 -18.88 -9.76
N ALA A 95 -3.87 -18.99 -8.44
CA ALA A 95 -4.09 -20.27 -7.77
C ALA A 95 -5.52 -20.82 -7.97
N ASN A 96 -6.52 -19.94 -8.09
CA ASN A 96 -7.90 -20.32 -8.32
C ASN A 96 -8.63 -19.22 -9.11
N SER A 97 -8.82 -19.44 -10.42
CA SER A 97 -9.43 -18.48 -11.33
C SER A 97 -10.96 -18.46 -11.30
N THR A 98 -11.59 -19.51 -10.74
CA THR A 98 -13.04 -19.61 -10.55
C THR A 98 -13.42 -19.79 -9.08
N PRO A 99 -13.05 -18.85 -8.20
CA PRO A 99 -13.28 -18.98 -6.77
C PRO A 99 -14.77 -18.83 -6.43
N THR A 100 -15.25 -19.64 -5.48
CA THR A 100 -16.61 -19.49 -4.95
C THR A 100 -16.77 -18.17 -4.21
N ALA A 101 -18.01 -17.73 -3.99
CA ALA A 101 -18.31 -16.54 -3.19
C ALA A 101 -17.67 -16.62 -1.78
N ALA A 102 -17.75 -17.79 -1.14
CA ALA A 102 -17.15 -18.03 0.17
C ALA A 102 -15.62 -17.89 0.14
N GLN A 103 -14.95 -18.42 -0.89
CA GLN A 103 -13.50 -18.28 -1.04
C GLN A 103 -13.07 -16.83 -1.24
N LYS A 104 -13.79 -16.08 -2.10
CA LYS A 104 -13.54 -14.63 -2.31
C LYS A 104 -13.71 -13.84 -1.01
N GLN A 105 -14.76 -14.13 -0.25
CA GLN A 105 -15.04 -13.46 1.02
C GLN A 105 -13.97 -13.77 2.08
N MET A 106 -13.59 -15.03 2.22
CA MET A 106 -12.56 -15.46 3.19
C MET A 106 -11.21 -14.83 2.86
N PHE A 107 -10.81 -14.86 1.60
CA PHE A 107 -9.58 -14.22 1.13
C PHE A 107 -9.58 -12.71 1.41
N THR A 108 -10.64 -12.00 0.98
CA THR A 108 -10.74 -10.55 1.16
C THR A 108 -10.74 -10.16 2.65
N SER A 109 -11.46 -10.90 3.49
CA SER A 109 -11.53 -10.64 4.93
C SER A 109 -10.17 -10.84 5.61
N ASN A 110 -9.46 -11.91 5.26
CA ASN A 110 -8.10 -12.15 5.75
C ASN A 110 -7.16 -11.02 5.31
N LEU A 111 -7.23 -10.63 4.04
CA LEU A 111 -6.38 -9.58 3.47
C LEU A 111 -6.59 -8.22 4.17
N VAL A 112 -7.85 -7.84 4.41
CA VAL A 112 -8.20 -6.62 5.15
C VAL A 112 -7.73 -6.68 6.61
N SER A 113 -7.86 -7.85 7.25
CA SER A 113 -7.38 -8.06 8.62
C SER A 113 -5.87 -7.86 8.72
N GLN A 114 -5.10 -8.46 7.82
CA GLN A 114 -3.64 -8.30 7.77
C GLN A 114 -3.24 -6.87 7.43
N TYR A 115 -3.94 -6.21 6.51
CA TYR A 115 -3.72 -4.78 6.21
C TYR A 115 -3.89 -3.92 7.48
N LYS A 116 -4.97 -4.16 8.24
CA LYS A 116 -5.25 -3.48 9.51
C LYS A 116 -4.15 -3.72 10.53
N ASN A 117 -3.60 -4.94 10.60
CA ASN A 117 -2.49 -5.28 11.49
C ASN A 117 -1.22 -4.50 11.15
N HIS A 118 -0.86 -4.41 9.86
CA HIS A 118 0.29 -3.60 9.43
C HIS A 118 0.12 -2.12 9.78
N VAL A 119 -1.08 -1.55 9.59
CA VAL A 119 -1.36 -0.16 9.96
C VAL A 119 -1.25 0.06 11.46
N LYS A 120 -1.74 -0.87 12.28
CA LYS A 120 -1.57 -0.82 13.74
C LYS A 120 -0.09 -0.88 14.14
N ALA A 121 0.71 -1.74 13.50
CA ALA A 121 2.13 -1.83 13.75
C ALA A 121 2.85 -0.52 13.41
N LEU A 122 2.57 0.07 12.25
CA LEU A 122 3.08 1.40 11.87
C LEU A 122 2.67 2.48 12.87
N PHE A 123 1.43 2.47 13.34
CA PHE A 123 0.95 3.40 14.37
C PHE A 123 1.71 3.23 15.70
N GLY A 124 1.94 1.99 16.13
CA GLY A 124 2.76 1.68 17.31
C GLY A 124 4.20 2.19 17.19
N LEU A 125 4.72 2.27 15.96
CA LEU A 125 6.05 2.80 15.64
C LEU A 125 6.07 4.33 15.43
N GLY A 126 4.99 5.05 15.76
CA GLY A 126 4.92 6.51 15.71
C GLY A 126 4.28 7.11 14.46
N ALA A 127 3.82 6.29 13.50
CA ALA A 127 3.07 6.80 12.36
C ALA A 127 1.72 7.39 12.79
N ARG A 128 1.40 8.59 12.30
CA ARG A 128 0.11 9.26 12.60
C ARG A 128 -0.67 9.70 11.36
N LYS A 129 -0.02 9.93 10.22
CA LYS A 129 -0.67 10.42 8.99
C LYS A 129 -0.43 9.44 7.85
N LEU A 130 -1.49 8.77 7.39
CA LEU A 130 -1.41 7.81 6.30
C LEU A 130 -2.13 8.32 5.04
N ALA A 131 -1.48 8.21 3.89
CA ALA A 131 -2.11 8.31 2.58
C ALA A 131 -2.16 6.90 1.98
N VAL A 132 -3.36 6.36 1.84
CA VAL A 132 -3.59 5.04 1.22
C VAL A 132 -3.97 5.27 -0.24
N ILE A 133 -3.32 4.57 -1.15
CA ILE A 133 -3.72 4.51 -2.55
C ILE A 133 -4.44 3.17 -2.75
N ASP A 134 -5.71 3.23 -3.12
CA ASP A 134 -6.50 2.01 -3.34
C ASP A 134 -6.06 1.27 -4.61
N VAL A 135 -6.49 0.02 -4.78
CA VAL A 135 -6.09 -0.82 -5.91
C VAL A 135 -6.90 -0.44 -7.16
N PRO A 136 -6.26 -0.19 -8.33
CA PRO A 136 -6.97 0.14 -9.56
C PRO A 136 -7.77 -1.07 -10.08
N PRO A 137 -8.63 -0.96 -11.11
CA PRO A 137 -9.30 -2.12 -11.73
C PRO A 137 -8.28 -3.03 -12.44
N ILE A 138 -7.55 -3.85 -11.66
CA ILE A 138 -6.42 -4.64 -12.15
C ILE A 138 -6.83 -5.74 -13.13
N GLY A 139 -8.10 -6.15 -13.15
CA GLY A 139 -8.62 -7.04 -14.19
C GLY A 139 -8.60 -6.41 -15.59
N CYS A 140 -8.45 -5.09 -15.68
CA CYS A 140 -8.32 -4.35 -16.92
C CYS A 140 -6.86 -4.03 -17.32
N CYS A 141 -5.87 -4.48 -16.54
CA CYS A 141 -4.47 -4.32 -16.92
C CYS A 141 -4.15 -5.12 -18.20
N PRO A 142 -3.11 -4.74 -18.97
CA PRO A 142 -2.76 -5.41 -20.22
C PRO A 142 -2.57 -6.93 -20.09
N TYR A 143 -1.89 -7.40 -19.05
CA TYR A 143 -1.64 -8.83 -18.85
C TYR A 143 -2.94 -9.64 -18.64
N PRO A 144 -3.83 -9.33 -17.68
CA PRO A 144 -5.13 -10.01 -17.57
C PRO A 144 -5.97 -9.95 -18.84
N ARG A 145 -5.98 -8.81 -19.54
CA ARG A 145 -6.73 -8.68 -20.81
C ARG A 145 -6.18 -9.60 -21.90
N SER A 146 -4.87 -9.80 -21.97
CA SER A 146 -4.27 -10.74 -22.93
C SER A 146 -4.65 -12.20 -22.69
N LEU A 147 -5.10 -12.55 -21.49
CA LEU A 147 -5.60 -13.90 -21.16
C LEU A 147 -7.07 -14.08 -21.53
N HIS A 148 -7.81 -12.99 -21.78
CA HIS A 148 -9.20 -13.03 -22.16
C HIS A 148 -9.34 -13.11 -23.69
N PRO A 149 -10.12 -14.04 -24.26
CA PRO A 149 -10.21 -14.23 -25.73
C PRO A 149 -10.61 -12.97 -26.51
N LEU A 150 -11.46 -12.13 -25.90
CA LEU A 150 -11.94 -10.87 -26.48
C LEU A 150 -11.15 -9.62 -26.02
N GLY A 151 -10.06 -9.79 -25.28
CA GLY A 151 -9.32 -8.66 -24.70
C GLY A 151 -10.12 -7.85 -23.66
N ALA A 152 -11.17 -8.45 -23.08
CA ALA A 152 -12.00 -7.83 -22.06
C ALA A 152 -11.31 -7.86 -20.68
N CYS A 153 -11.82 -7.07 -19.74
CA CYS A 153 -11.36 -7.15 -18.36
C CYS A 153 -11.79 -8.48 -17.71
N ILE A 154 -10.99 -8.98 -16.78
CA ILE A 154 -11.38 -10.13 -15.94
C ILE A 154 -12.20 -9.64 -14.74
N ASP A 155 -13.47 -9.99 -14.69
CA ASP A 155 -14.42 -9.49 -13.68
C ASP A 155 -14.09 -9.95 -12.26
N VAL A 156 -13.63 -11.19 -12.08
CA VAL A 156 -13.26 -11.74 -10.76
C VAL A 156 -12.16 -10.90 -10.10
N LEU A 157 -11.13 -10.48 -10.85
CA LEU A 157 -10.06 -9.61 -10.34
C LEU A 157 -10.62 -8.24 -9.91
N ASN A 158 -11.54 -7.67 -10.70
CA ASN A 158 -12.16 -6.39 -10.39
C ASN A 158 -13.13 -6.47 -9.21
N GLU A 159 -13.81 -7.60 -9.02
CA GLU A 159 -14.66 -7.87 -7.86
C GLU A 159 -13.84 -7.92 -6.57
N LEU A 160 -12.76 -8.72 -6.55
CA LEU A 160 -11.83 -8.82 -5.43
C LEU A 160 -11.21 -7.46 -5.08
N THR A 161 -10.85 -6.67 -6.10
CA THR A 161 -10.36 -5.30 -5.96
C THR A 161 -11.35 -4.41 -5.23
N ARG A 162 -12.63 -4.40 -5.67
CA ARG A 162 -13.67 -3.60 -5.01
C ARG A 162 -13.89 -4.05 -3.56
N GLY A 163 -13.87 -5.36 -3.32
CA GLY A 163 -13.97 -5.94 -1.98
C GLY A 163 -12.85 -5.45 -1.06
N LEU A 164 -11.60 -5.54 -1.51
CA LEU A 164 -10.44 -5.06 -0.75
C LEU A 164 -10.51 -3.55 -0.51
N ASN A 165 -10.76 -2.74 -1.55
CA ASN A 165 -10.81 -1.29 -1.44
C ASN A 165 -11.89 -0.83 -0.43
N LYS A 166 -13.08 -1.46 -0.47
CA LYS A 166 -14.15 -1.21 0.49
C LYS A 166 -13.72 -1.61 1.91
N GLY A 167 -13.19 -2.82 2.07
CA GLY A 167 -12.78 -3.33 3.38
C GLY A 167 -11.66 -2.51 4.02
N VAL A 168 -10.67 -2.06 3.23
CA VAL A 168 -9.60 -1.17 3.70
C VAL A 168 -10.18 0.19 4.09
N LYS A 169 -11.10 0.76 3.31
CA LYS A 169 -11.79 2.00 3.68
C LYS A 169 -12.50 1.89 5.02
N ASP A 170 -13.28 0.83 5.21
CA ASP A 170 -14.02 0.59 6.45
C ASP A 170 -13.06 0.35 7.63
N ALA A 171 -11.95 -0.38 7.40
CA ALA A 171 -10.91 -0.61 8.40
C ALA A 171 -10.19 0.68 8.81
N MET A 172 -9.83 1.55 7.86
CA MET A 172 -9.19 2.84 8.17
C MET A 172 -10.13 3.76 8.95
N HIS A 173 -11.41 3.79 8.60
CA HIS A 173 -12.43 4.51 9.36
C HIS A 173 -12.50 4.01 10.81
N GLY A 174 -12.60 2.68 11.01
CA GLY A 174 -12.61 2.08 12.34
C GLY A 174 -11.34 2.40 13.14
N LEU A 175 -10.16 2.33 12.52
CA LEU A 175 -8.90 2.70 13.17
C LEU A 175 -8.86 4.18 13.57
N SER A 176 -9.38 5.09 12.74
CA SER A 176 -9.43 6.52 13.10
C SER A 176 -10.33 6.85 14.27
N ALA A 177 -11.38 6.05 14.50
CA ALA A 177 -12.23 6.18 15.67
C ALA A 177 -11.58 5.63 16.94
N SER A 178 -10.72 4.60 16.82
CA SER A 178 -10.10 3.93 17.97
C SER A 178 -8.70 4.44 18.34
N LEU A 179 -7.97 5.03 17.39
CA LEU A 179 -6.57 5.43 17.56
C LEU A 179 -6.47 6.96 17.62
N GLY A 180 -6.31 7.49 18.83
CA GLY A 180 -6.14 8.93 19.06
C GLY A 180 -5.02 9.53 18.21
N GLY A 181 -5.34 10.60 17.47
CA GLY A 181 -4.39 11.30 16.60
C GLY A 181 -4.08 10.62 15.26
N PHE A 182 -4.71 9.47 14.95
CA PHE A 182 -4.61 8.84 13.64
C PHE A 182 -5.38 9.64 12.59
N LYS A 183 -4.70 10.02 11.52
CA LYS A 183 -5.27 10.71 10.36
C LYS A 183 -4.98 9.91 9.11
N TYR A 184 -5.97 9.78 8.24
CA TYR A 184 -5.79 9.09 6.97
C TYR A 184 -6.50 9.82 5.82
N SER A 185 -6.10 9.50 4.61
CA SER A 185 -6.83 9.82 3.38
C SER A 185 -6.66 8.69 2.38
N ILE A 186 -7.67 8.47 1.56
CA ILE A 186 -7.64 7.44 0.52
C ILE A 186 -7.68 8.12 -0.85
N GLY A 187 -6.61 7.97 -1.62
CA GLY A 187 -6.57 8.35 -3.03
C GLY A 187 -7.10 7.18 -3.86
N SER A 188 -8.18 7.41 -4.61
CA SER A 188 -8.78 6.34 -5.42
C SER A 188 -8.12 6.24 -6.79
N SER A 189 -7.11 5.38 -6.90
CA SER A 189 -6.56 4.98 -8.20
C SER A 189 -7.62 4.23 -9.02
N HIS A 190 -8.52 3.51 -8.35
CA HIS A 190 -9.65 2.84 -8.97
C HIS A 190 -10.53 3.81 -9.77
N ALA A 191 -10.99 4.88 -9.13
CA ALA A 191 -11.83 5.88 -9.78
C ALA A 191 -11.08 6.62 -10.90
N VAL A 192 -9.80 6.95 -10.67
CA VAL A 192 -8.96 7.62 -11.67
C VAL A 192 -8.82 6.77 -12.94
N VAL A 193 -8.42 5.51 -12.80
CA VAL A 193 -8.24 4.60 -13.95
C VAL A 193 -9.57 4.32 -14.65
N GLN A 194 -10.66 4.13 -13.91
CA GLN A 194 -11.98 3.99 -14.53
C GLN A 194 -12.41 5.23 -15.32
N SER A 195 -12.11 6.43 -14.81
CA SER A 195 -12.39 7.68 -15.51
C SER A 195 -11.58 7.79 -16.81
N ILE A 196 -10.29 7.45 -16.76
CA ILE A 196 -9.42 7.39 -17.95
C ILE A 196 -10.00 6.45 -19.01
N MET A 197 -10.38 5.24 -18.60
CA MET A 197 -10.92 4.24 -19.53
C MET A 197 -12.25 4.66 -20.16
N LYS A 198 -13.11 5.37 -19.41
CA LYS A 198 -14.41 5.86 -19.92
C LYS A 198 -14.27 7.11 -20.78
N HIS A 199 -13.24 7.92 -20.56
CA HIS A 199 -13.05 9.22 -21.20
C HIS A 199 -11.59 9.45 -21.65
N PRO A 200 -11.04 8.60 -22.53
CA PRO A 200 -9.63 8.65 -22.90
C PRO A 200 -9.24 10.00 -23.55
N GLN A 201 -10.15 10.59 -24.35
CA GLN A 201 -9.89 11.85 -25.04
C GLN A 201 -9.70 13.04 -24.09
N ARG A 202 -10.29 12.99 -22.87
CA ARG A 202 -10.14 14.08 -21.88
C ARG A 202 -8.73 14.20 -21.33
N LEU A 203 -7.91 13.18 -21.52
CA LEU A 203 -6.54 13.11 -21.02
C LEU A 203 -5.52 12.88 -22.15
N GLY A 204 -5.93 13.15 -23.39
CA GLY A 204 -5.05 13.07 -24.56
C GLY A 204 -4.65 11.64 -24.95
N THR A 205 -5.39 10.62 -24.51
CA THR A 205 -5.17 9.22 -24.89
C THR A 205 -6.25 8.74 -25.87
N SER A 206 -5.91 7.77 -26.72
CA SER A 206 -6.83 7.05 -27.62
C SER A 206 -6.93 5.58 -27.21
N THR A 207 -8.11 4.99 -27.35
CA THR A 207 -8.37 3.55 -27.13
C THR A 207 -8.02 2.71 -28.33
#